data_AF-A0A2D6BKV2-F1
#
_entry.id   AF-A0A2D6BKV2-F1
#
_cell.length_a   1.000
_cell.length_b   1.000
_cell.length_c   1.000
_cell.angle_alpha   90.00
_cell.angle_beta   90.00
_cell.angle_gamma   90.00
#
_symmetry.space_group_name_H-M   'P 1'
#
loop_
_entity.id
_entity.type
_entity.pdbx_description
1 polymer ?
#
loop_
_entity_poly.entity_id
_entity_poly.type
_entity_poly.pdbx_seq_one_letter_code
_entity_poly.pdbx_strand_id
1 'polypeptide(L)'
;MAGLLQRGEATVDQARHAGRASYKNDFQLPRMAADAYYVLALANRPEARGRGVGRQLLQHAIDGAREQGYRTLHLDVLSDNPAVGFYERMGFTCMAETRCPELNEKEGIPMEKRMVLSLR
;
A
#
# COMPACT_ATOMS: atom_id res chain seq x y z
N MET A 1 13.53 -11.55 16.38
CA MET A 1 13.31 -10.10 16.18
C MET A 1 12.45 -9.55 17.32
N ALA A 2 13.02 -9.43 18.52
CA ALA A 2 12.37 -8.77 19.66
C ALA A 2 13.10 -7.44 19.87
N GLY A 3 12.41 -6.30 19.71
CA GLY A 3 13.04 -4.99 19.95
C GLY A 3 12.47 -3.77 19.24
N LEU A 4 11.47 -3.90 18.36
CA LEU A 4 10.88 -2.72 17.67
C LEU A 4 9.91 -1.91 18.55
N LEU A 5 9.37 -2.50 19.60
CA LEU A 5 8.39 -1.86 20.48
C LEU A 5 8.84 -1.96 21.93
N GLN A 6 9.07 -0.80 22.55
CA GLN A 6 9.34 -0.68 23.98
C GLN A 6 8.19 0.10 24.64
N ARG A 7 7.70 -0.41 25.77
CA ARG A 7 6.77 0.34 26.62
C ARG A 7 7.55 1.30 27.52
N GLY A 8 7.08 2.54 27.61
CA GLY A 8 7.68 3.59 28.44
C GLY A 8 6.74 4.78 28.58
N GLU A 9 7.11 5.70 29.47
CA GLU A 9 6.42 6.98 29.63
C GLU A 9 6.90 7.97 28.57
N ALA A 10 5.99 8.81 28.07
CA ALA A 10 6.29 9.87 27.12
C ALA A 10 5.84 11.21 27.70
N THR A 11 6.62 12.26 27.47
CA THR A 11 6.18 13.62 27.78
C THR A 11 5.02 14.03 26.85
N VAL A 12 4.25 15.04 27.25
CA VAL A 12 3.16 15.57 26.42
C VAL A 12 3.66 16.03 25.05
N ASP A 13 4.86 16.62 24.97
CA ASP A 13 5.44 17.05 23.70
C ASP A 13 5.88 15.88 22.82
N GLN A 14 6.43 14.81 23.41
CA GLN A 14 6.74 13.58 22.68
C GLN A 14 5.46 12.93 22.15
N ALA A 15 4.40 12.86 22.96
CA ALA A 15 3.09 12.35 22.53
C ALA A 15 2.47 13.21 21.42
N ARG A 16 2.58 14.55 21.50
CA ARG A 16 2.13 15.47 20.44
C ARG A 16 2.93 15.31 19.14
N HIS A 17 4.24 15.15 19.24
CA HIS A 17 5.09 14.92 18.08
C HIS A 17 4.74 13.59 17.40
N ALA A 18 4.62 12.51 18.18
CA ALA A 18 4.17 11.22 17.70
C ALA A 18 2.77 11.32 17.07
N GLY A 19 1.82 12.01 17.69
CA GLY A 19 0.49 12.23 17.13
C GLY A 19 0.50 12.97 15.79
N ARG A 20 1.33 14.00 15.62
CA ARG A 20 1.51 14.67 14.32
C ARG A 20 2.14 13.77 13.26
N ALA A 21 3.12 12.96 13.64
CA ALA A 21 3.76 12.01 12.73
C ALA A 21 2.78 10.89 12.34
N SER A 22 2.03 10.36 13.31
CA SER A 22 0.98 9.35 13.11
C SER A 22 -0.15 9.86 12.22
N TYR A 23 -0.57 11.13 12.37
CA TYR A 23 -1.57 11.74 11.50
C TYR A 23 -1.18 11.65 10.02
N LYS A 24 0.10 11.86 9.70
CA LYS A 24 0.61 11.72 8.32
C LYS A 24 0.59 10.26 7.86
N ASN A 25 0.96 9.34 8.74
CA ASN A 25 0.94 7.91 8.45
C ASN A 25 -0.50 7.39 8.26
N ASP A 26 -1.49 7.94 8.93
CA ASP A 26 -2.89 7.54 8.78
C ASP A 26 -3.43 7.79 7.35
N PHE A 27 -2.86 8.77 6.63
CA PHE A 27 -3.15 8.98 5.20
C PHE A 27 -2.49 7.96 4.28
N GLN A 28 -1.32 7.43 4.66
CA GLN A 28 -0.53 6.52 3.81
C GLN A 28 -0.71 5.04 4.15
N LEU A 29 -1.18 4.73 5.36
CA LEU A 29 -1.46 3.38 5.83
C LEU A 29 -2.96 3.23 6.17
N PRO A 30 -3.88 3.42 5.21
CA PRO A 30 -5.29 3.33 5.53
C PRO A 30 -5.63 1.93 6.06
N ARG A 31 -6.52 1.89 7.05
CA ARG A 31 -6.91 0.65 7.75
C ARG A 31 -7.17 -0.48 6.75
N MET A 32 -6.49 -1.59 6.94
CA MET A 32 -6.71 -2.80 6.17
C MET A 32 -7.95 -3.52 6.69
N ALA A 33 -8.83 -3.94 5.78
CA ALA A 33 -9.89 -4.86 6.15
C ALA A 33 -9.26 -6.18 6.61
N ALA A 34 -9.82 -6.81 7.66
CA ALA A 34 -9.25 -8.01 8.25
C ALA A 34 -9.20 -9.21 7.27
N ASP A 35 -10.01 -9.16 6.23
CA ASP A 35 -10.15 -10.16 5.17
C ASP A 35 -9.48 -9.76 3.84
N ALA A 36 -8.62 -8.73 3.88
CA ALA A 36 -7.82 -8.30 2.75
C ALA A 36 -6.37 -8.79 2.86
N TYR A 37 -5.89 -9.45 1.80
CA TYR A 37 -4.46 -9.68 1.62
C TYR A 37 -3.81 -8.41 1.07
N TYR A 38 -2.67 -7.98 1.60
CA TYR A 38 -2.06 -6.72 1.18
C TYR A 38 -0.65 -6.91 0.64
N VAL A 39 -0.42 -6.45 -0.58
CA VAL A 39 0.90 -6.44 -1.19
C VAL A 39 1.56 -5.11 -0.85
N LEU A 40 2.46 -5.15 0.14
CA LEU A 40 3.14 -3.94 0.63
C LEU A 40 4.05 -3.31 -0.43
N ALA A 41 4.80 -4.13 -1.16
CA ALA A 41 5.70 -3.66 -2.20
C ALA A 41 5.85 -4.72 -3.29
N LEU A 42 5.87 -4.25 -4.54
CA LEU A 42 6.18 -5.08 -5.71
C LEU A 42 7.07 -4.28 -6.65
N ALA A 43 8.27 -4.78 -6.89
CA ALA A 43 9.24 -4.10 -7.74
C ALA A 43 10.05 -5.10 -8.56
N ASN A 44 10.40 -4.69 -9.77
CA ASN A 44 11.36 -5.40 -10.63
C ASN A 44 12.52 -4.47 -10.94
N ARG A 45 13.71 -5.05 -11.15
CA ARG A 45 14.81 -4.30 -11.74
C ARG A 45 14.41 -3.75 -13.12
N PRO A 46 14.87 -2.54 -13.52
CA PRO A 46 14.51 -1.95 -14.80
C PRO A 46 14.71 -2.89 -16.00
N GLU A 47 15.78 -3.69 -15.98
CA GLU A 47 16.20 -4.60 -17.05
C GLU A 47 15.27 -5.83 -17.20
N ALA A 48 14.47 -6.12 -16.17
CA ALA A 48 13.50 -7.22 -16.15
C ALA A 48 12.08 -6.79 -16.57
N ARG A 49 11.85 -5.51 -16.86
CA ARG A 49 10.55 -5.00 -17.30
C ARG A 49 10.19 -5.54 -18.69
N GLY A 50 8.88 -5.63 -18.97
CA GLY A 50 8.37 -6.15 -20.24
C GLY A 50 8.49 -7.68 -20.43
N ARG A 51 9.08 -8.41 -19.46
CA ARG A 51 9.30 -9.86 -19.53
C ARG A 51 8.26 -10.70 -18.78
N GLY A 52 7.16 -10.08 -18.32
CA GLY A 52 6.11 -10.77 -17.56
C GLY A 52 6.43 -11.10 -16.10
N VAL A 53 7.63 -10.78 -15.59
CA VAL A 53 8.05 -11.10 -14.19
C VAL A 53 7.08 -10.50 -13.16
N GLY A 54 6.70 -9.22 -13.30
CA GLY A 54 5.76 -8.59 -12.37
C GLY A 54 4.39 -9.25 -12.34
N ARG A 55 3.92 -9.76 -13.49
CA ARG A 55 2.67 -10.53 -13.59
C ARG A 55 2.80 -11.85 -12.81
N GLN A 56 3.92 -12.56 -12.96
CA GLN A 56 4.14 -13.83 -12.26
C GLN A 56 4.20 -13.64 -10.74
N LEU A 57 4.93 -12.63 -10.27
CA LEU A 57 5.01 -12.29 -8.85
C LEU A 57 3.64 -11.93 -8.27
N LEU A 58 2.87 -11.08 -8.97
CA LEU A 58 1.55 -10.68 -8.52
C LEU A 58 0.56 -11.85 -8.56
N GLN A 59 0.64 -12.71 -9.58
CA GLN A 59 -0.21 -13.90 -9.67
C GLN A 59 0.06 -14.86 -8.50
N HIS A 60 1.32 -15.07 -8.15
CA HIS A 60 1.69 -15.89 -7.00
C HIS A 60 1.11 -15.33 -5.69
N ALA A 61 1.11 -14.00 -5.51
CA ALA A 61 0.49 -13.37 -4.36
C ALA A 61 -1.05 -13.52 -4.36
N ILE A 62 -1.69 -13.42 -5.53
CA ILE A 62 -3.14 -13.63 -5.70
C ILE A 62 -3.52 -15.06 -5.33
N ASP A 63 -2.77 -16.04 -5.84
CA ASP A 63 -3.05 -17.46 -5.61
C ASP A 63 -2.84 -17.81 -4.13
N GLY A 64 -1.74 -17.34 -3.53
CA GLY A 64 -1.49 -17.52 -2.10
C GLY A 64 -2.55 -16.84 -1.21
N ALA A 65 -3.10 -15.70 -1.63
CA ALA A 65 -4.19 -15.03 -0.92
C ALA A 65 -5.50 -15.85 -0.98
N ARG A 66 -5.81 -16.44 -2.14
CA ARG A 66 -6.98 -17.32 -2.31
C ARG A 66 -6.87 -18.58 -1.46
N GLU A 67 -5.69 -19.23 -1.46
CA GLU A 67 -5.44 -20.44 -0.67
C GLU A 67 -5.61 -20.19 0.84
N GLN A 68 -5.30 -18.99 1.30
CA GLN A 68 -5.47 -18.57 2.69
C GLN A 68 -6.90 -18.08 3.01
N GLY A 69 -7.82 -18.07 2.04
CA GLY A 69 -9.22 -17.70 2.23
C GLY A 69 -9.50 -16.20 2.29
N TYR A 70 -8.58 -15.35 1.83
CA TYR A 70 -8.84 -13.91 1.71
C TYR A 70 -9.86 -13.61 0.60
N ARG A 71 -10.66 -12.57 0.79
CA ARG A 71 -11.74 -12.20 -0.15
C ARG A 71 -11.33 -11.13 -1.14
N THR A 72 -10.38 -10.29 -0.75
CA THR A 72 -9.83 -9.23 -1.58
C THR A 72 -8.32 -9.15 -1.45
N LEU A 73 -7.66 -8.62 -2.47
CA LEU A 73 -6.25 -8.25 -2.44
C LEU A 73 -6.11 -6.75 -2.69
N HIS A 74 -5.35 -6.07 -1.84
CA HIS A 74 -5.19 -4.63 -1.82
C HIS A 74 -3.72 -4.24 -2.06
N LEU A 75 -3.52 -3.09 -2.70
CA LEU A 75 -2.23 -2.41 -2.80
C LEU A 75 -2.47 -0.91 -2.93
N ASP A 76 -1.44 -0.13 -2.60
CA ASP A 76 -1.41 1.31 -2.83
C ASP A 76 -0.36 1.66 -3.88
N VAL A 77 -0.66 2.65 -4.72
CA VAL A 77 0.21 3.09 -5.82
C VAL A 77 0.02 4.59 -6.06
N LEU A 78 1.12 5.31 -6.31
CA LEU A 78 1.05 6.72 -6.70
C LEU A 78 0.32 6.87 -8.05
N SER A 79 -0.52 7.89 -8.16
CA SER A 79 -1.42 8.08 -9.30
C SER A 79 -0.74 8.26 -10.65
N ASP A 80 0.49 8.77 -10.65
CA ASP A 80 1.30 8.99 -11.86
C ASP A 80 2.20 7.79 -12.20
N ASN A 81 2.22 6.77 -11.34
CA ASN A 81 3.04 5.60 -11.56
C ASN A 81 2.47 4.78 -12.73
N PRO A 82 3.25 4.47 -13.78
CA PRO A 82 2.81 3.65 -14.90
C PRO A 82 2.29 2.26 -14.50
N ALA A 83 2.62 1.79 -13.29
CA ALA A 83 2.10 0.56 -12.71
C ALA A 83 0.57 0.56 -12.48
N VAL A 84 -0.09 1.73 -12.40
CA VAL A 84 -1.56 1.82 -12.29
C VAL A 84 -2.22 1.01 -13.42
N GLY A 85 -1.84 1.26 -14.68
CA GLY A 85 -2.36 0.51 -15.82
C GLY A 85 -1.97 -0.97 -15.81
N PHE A 86 -0.85 -1.33 -15.18
CA PHE A 86 -0.49 -2.74 -14.98
C PHE A 86 -1.45 -3.43 -14.03
N TYR A 87 -1.81 -2.80 -12.90
CA TYR A 87 -2.77 -3.35 -11.95
C TYR A 87 -4.19 -3.38 -12.53
N GLU A 88 -4.62 -2.36 -13.28
CA GLU A 88 -5.92 -2.37 -13.98
C GLU A 88 -6.03 -3.56 -14.95
N ARG A 89 -4.98 -3.85 -15.73
CA ARG A 89 -4.93 -5.02 -16.62
C ARG A 89 -4.93 -6.36 -15.88
N MET A 90 -4.58 -6.36 -14.59
CA MET A 90 -4.67 -7.53 -13.71
C MET A 90 -6.03 -7.63 -13.01
N GLY A 91 -6.98 -6.74 -13.32
CA GLY A 91 -8.34 -6.74 -12.79
C GLY A 91 -8.54 -5.93 -11.53
N PHE A 92 -7.53 -5.16 -11.09
CA PHE A 92 -7.69 -4.25 -9.96
C PHE A 92 -8.51 -3.03 -10.35
N THR A 93 -9.29 -2.52 -9.40
CA THR A 93 -10.02 -1.26 -9.52
C THR A 93 -9.62 -0.29 -8.42
N CYS A 94 -9.72 1.01 -8.68
CA CYS A 94 -9.46 2.02 -7.67
C CYS A 94 -10.63 2.06 -6.66
N MET A 95 -10.35 1.72 -5.40
CA MET A 95 -11.33 1.78 -4.30
C MET A 95 -11.32 3.15 -3.62
N ALA A 96 -10.13 3.73 -3.44
CA ALA A 96 -9.99 5.02 -2.77
C ALA A 96 -8.80 5.80 -3.33
N GLU A 97 -8.90 7.10 -3.17
CA GLU A 97 -7.90 8.07 -3.54
C GLU A 97 -7.59 8.90 -2.31
N THR A 98 -6.34 8.84 -1.84
CA THR A 98 -5.94 9.51 -0.61
C THR A 98 -4.91 10.58 -0.91
N ARG A 99 -5.09 11.70 -0.19
CA ARG A 99 -4.22 12.86 -0.24
C ARG A 99 -3.76 13.16 1.18
N CYS A 100 -2.47 13.40 1.32
CA CYS A 100 -1.90 14.07 2.48
C CYS A 100 -1.54 15.49 2.02
N PRO A 101 -2.35 16.52 2.33
CA PRO A 101 -2.21 17.86 1.75
C PRO A 101 -0.79 18.41 1.81
N GLU A 102 -0.08 18.16 2.92
CA GLU A 102 1.30 18.60 3.09
C GLU A 102 2.25 17.95 2.07
N LEU A 103 2.11 16.66 1.80
CA LEU A 103 2.94 15.95 0.83
C LEU A 103 2.53 16.27 -0.61
N ASN A 104 1.23 16.41 -0.85
CA ASN A 104 0.74 16.70 -2.19
C ASN A 104 1.03 18.12 -2.64
N GLU A 105 0.77 19.11 -1.79
CA GLU A 105 0.86 20.53 -2.15
C GLU A 105 2.27 21.10 -1.96
N LYS A 106 3.00 20.69 -0.92
CA LYS A 106 4.33 21.24 -0.62
C LYS A 106 5.46 20.45 -1.29
N GLU A 107 5.36 19.12 -1.26
CA GLU A 107 6.41 18.23 -1.77
C GLU A 107 6.13 17.75 -3.21
N GLY A 108 4.98 18.12 -3.78
CA GLY A 108 4.59 17.74 -5.14
C GLY A 108 4.37 16.23 -5.32
N ILE A 109 4.20 15.48 -4.23
CA ILE A 109 3.97 14.04 -4.30
C ILE A 109 2.57 13.79 -4.87
N PRO A 110 2.41 12.92 -5.87
CA PRO A 110 1.10 12.57 -6.41
C PRO A 110 0.17 11.97 -5.36
N MET A 111 -1.13 11.95 -5.64
CA MET A 111 -2.08 11.27 -4.78
C MET A 111 -1.86 9.75 -4.80
N GLU A 112 -2.19 9.09 -3.71
CA GLU A 112 -2.10 7.65 -3.61
C GLU A 112 -3.45 7.02 -3.97
N LYS A 113 -3.41 5.97 -4.81
CA LYS A 113 -4.57 5.18 -5.20
C LYS A 113 -4.52 3.85 -4.46
N ARG A 114 -5.56 3.57 -3.69
CA ARG A 114 -5.83 2.23 -3.19
C ARG A 114 -6.53 1.41 -4.23
N MET A 115 -5.86 0.38 -4.71
CA MET A 115 -6.38 -0.53 -5.71
C MET A 115 -6.76 -1.87 -5.08
N VAL A 116 -7.89 -2.43 -5.52
CA VAL A 116 -8.47 -3.65 -4.96
C VAL A 116 -8.82 -4.64 -6.06
N LEU A 117 -8.49 -5.91 -5.82
CA LEU A 117 -8.92 -7.06 -6.61
C LEU A 117 -9.86 -7.94 -5.78
N SER A 118 -11.02 -8.30 -6.33
CA SER A 118 -11.88 -9.33 -5.76
C SER A 118 -11.30 -10.71 -6.05
N LEU A 119 -11.18 -11.56 -5.02
CA LEU A 119 -10.58 -12.90 -5.14
C LEU A 119 -11.60 -14.04 -5.30
N ARG A 120 -12.89 -13.71 -5.30
CA ARG A 120 -14.01 -14.64 -5.51
C ARG A 120 -13.81 -15.60 -6.68
#